data_AF-A0A1H6ZSA5-F1
#
_entry.id   AF-A0A1H6ZSA5-F1
#
_cell.length_a   1.000
_cell.length_b   1.000
_cell.length_c   1.000
_cell.angle_alpha   90.00
_cell.angle_beta   90.00
_cell.angle_gamma   90.00
#
_symmetry.space_group_name_H-M   'P 1'
#
loop_
_entity.id
_entity.type
_entity.pdbx_description
1 polymer ?
#
loop_
_entity_poly.entity_id
_entity_poly.type
_entity_poly.pdbx_seq_one_letter_code
_entity_poly.pdbx_strand_id
1 'polypeptide(L)'
;MAVEYRLTLAGDIPLEQVAELAAPAAVETSTASGGRMLSADLNDEHGYVVDITGGRHGYYSAEGDGGSLWEWEPETYVDVSFYMRKDTLVDKGKPHMLATVARILAGRTEDAALTLNGDVLMLTRVAGTMQNHNTDGWYDEDYDRIFHP
;
A
#
# COMPACT_ATOMS: atom_id res chain seq x y z
N MET A 1 -10.87 11.21 11.62
CA MET A 1 -10.90 10.00 10.77
C MET A 1 -9.62 9.99 9.97
N ALA A 2 -8.78 8.97 10.17
CA ALA A 2 -7.62 8.76 9.32
C ALA A 2 -8.08 8.18 7.97
N VAL A 3 -7.30 8.44 6.92
CA VAL A 3 -7.43 7.79 5.62
C VAL A 3 -6.38 6.69 5.56
N GLU A 4 -6.79 5.48 5.17
CA GLU A 4 -5.88 4.35 5.01
C GLU A 4 -5.65 4.09 3.53
N TYR A 5 -4.38 3.96 3.13
CA TYR A 5 -4.01 3.32 1.87
C TYR A 5 -3.32 2.02 2.22
N ARG A 6 -3.67 0.92 1.55
CA ARG A 6 -3.06 -0.38 1.80
C ARG A 6 -2.55 -0.99 0.52
N LEU A 7 -1.25 -1.22 0.47
CA LEU A 7 -0.59 -2.02 -0.55
C LEU A 7 -0.45 -3.46 -0.04
N THR A 8 -1.09 -4.40 -0.72
CA THR A 8 -0.95 -5.83 -0.47
C THR A 8 -0.04 -6.44 -1.52
N LEU A 9 0.95 -7.22 -1.10
CA LEU A 9 1.87 -7.99 -1.96
C LEU A 9 1.60 -9.48 -1.74
N ALA A 10 1.36 -10.25 -2.80
CA ALA A 10 1.17 -11.69 -2.70
C ALA A 10 2.50 -12.45 -2.68
N GLY A 11 2.67 -13.27 -1.65
CA GLY A 11 3.81 -14.15 -1.50
C GLY A 11 4.34 -14.21 -0.07
N ASP A 12 5.24 -15.17 0.14
CA ASP A 12 5.98 -15.33 1.39
C ASP A 12 7.21 -14.40 1.38
N ILE A 13 6.96 -13.13 1.71
CA ILE A 13 7.98 -12.07 1.67
C ILE A 13 8.45 -11.75 3.10
N PRO A 14 9.76 -11.72 3.37
CA PRO A 14 10.28 -11.23 4.64
C PRO A 14 9.88 -9.76 4.87
N LEU A 15 9.30 -9.45 6.03
CA LEU A 15 8.81 -8.10 6.35
C LEU A 15 9.94 -7.06 6.28
N GLU A 16 11.16 -7.45 6.64
CA GLU A 16 12.35 -6.62 6.62
C GLU A 16 12.69 -6.14 5.22
N GLN A 17 12.54 -6.98 4.20
CA GLN A 17 12.82 -6.58 2.81
C GLN A 17 11.79 -5.56 2.30
N VAL A 18 10.55 -5.66 2.77
CA VAL A 18 9.52 -4.65 2.46
C VAL A 18 9.79 -3.37 3.25
N ALA A 19 10.18 -3.49 4.52
CA ALA A 19 10.53 -2.35 5.37
C ALA A 19 11.74 -1.58 4.84
N GLU A 20 12.78 -2.24 4.33
CA GLU A 20 13.93 -1.56 3.71
C GLU A 20 13.52 -0.65 2.54
N LEU A 21 12.43 -0.95 1.84
CA LEU A 21 11.89 -0.12 0.76
C LEU A 21 10.89 0.92 1.29
N ALA A 22 10.02 0.51 2.22
CA ALA A 22 8.90 1.31 2.71
C ALA A 22 9.30 2.30 3.80
N ALA A 23 10.04 1.83 4.81
CA ALA A 23 10.47 2.56 5.99
C ALA A 23 11.70 1.89 6.63
N PRO A 24 12.93 2.24 6.21
CA PRO A 24 14.16 1.61 6.70
C PRO A 24 14.37 1.71 8.22
N ALA A 25 13.75 2.71 8.85
CA ALA A 25 13.81 2.94 10.29
C ALA A 25 12.66 2.27 11.07
N ALA A 26 11.87 1.40 10.42
CA ALA A 26 10.77 0.71 11.07
C ALA A 26 11.25 -0.16 12.23
N VAL A 27 10.52 -0.10 13.33
CA VAL A 27 10.79 -0.88 14.54
C VAL A 27 9.82 -2.03 14.63
N GLU A 28 10.30 -3.16 15.15
CA GLU A 28 9.45 -4.30 15.43
C GLU A 28 8.53 -4.03 16.62
N THR A 29 7.26 -4.35 16.43
CA THR A 29 6.19 -4.24 17.40
C THR A 29 5.24 -5.44 17.22
N SER A 30 3.99 -5.33 17.67
CA SER A 30 2.98 -6.35 17.48
C SER A 30 1.64 -5.75 17.06
N THR A 31 0.92 -6.48 16.22
CA THR A 31 -0.48 -6.18 15.93
C THR A 31 -1.33 -6.34 17.19
N ALA A 32 -2.57 -5.84 17.17
CA ALA A 32 -3.52 -6.04 18.27
C ALA A 32 -3.80 -7.54 18.57
N SER A 33 -3.65 -8.41 17.58
CA SER A 33 -3.77 -9.87 17.72
C SER A 33 -2.47 -10.57 18.14
N GLY A 34 -1.39 -9.83 18.40
CA GLY A 34 -0.08 -10.36 18.79
C GLY A 34 0.76 -10.89 17.63
N GLY A 35 0.38 -10.59 16.38
CA GLY A 35 1.17 -10.89 15.19
C GLY A 35 2.37 -9.95 15.07
N ARG A 36 3.42 -10.40 14.39
CA ARG A 36 4.60 -9.58 14.12
C ARG A 36 4.25 -8.41 13.20
N MET A 37 4.74 -7.22 13.52
CA MET A 37 4.52 -6.00 12.74
C MET A 37 5.78 -5.13 12.76
N LEU A 38 6.16 -4.54 11.63
CA LEU A 38 7.17 -3.48 11.57
C LEU A 38 6.44 -2.15 11.36
N SER A 39 6.74 -1.14 12.17
CA SER A 39 6.03 0.14 12.13
C SER A 39 7.00 1.33 12.18
N ALA A 40 6.66 2.40 11.49
CA ALA A 40 7.37 3.68 11.57
C ALA A 40 6.37 4.84 11.60
N ASP A 41 6.57 5.76 12.56
CA ASP A 41 5.88 7.04 12.56
C ASP A 41 6.63 8.02 11.67
N LEU A 42 6.05 8.33 10.51
CA LEU A 42 6.60 9.26 9.52
C LEU A 42 5.67 10.47 9.35
N ASN A 43 4.84 10.81 10.34
CA ASN A 43 3.91 11.96 10.23
C ASN A 43 4.65 13.28 9.95
N ASP A 44 5.72 13.53 10.71
CA ASP A 44 6.49 14.77 10.62
C ASP A 44 7.30 14.89 9.33
N GLU A 45 7.65 13.77 8.68
CA GLU A 45 8.48 13.75 7.47
C GLU A 45 7.64 13.54 6.20
N HIS A 46 6.69 12.62 6.24
CA HIS A 46 5.95 12.13 5.07
C HIS A 46 4.43 12.22 5.25
N GLY A 47 3.91 12.56 6.44
CA GLY A 47 2.49 12.78 6.67
C GLY A 47 1.67 11.52 6.93
N TYR A 48 2.32 10.39 7.24
CA TYR A 48 1.65 9.13 7.58
C TYR A 48 2.41 8.32 8.63
N VAL A 49 1.69 7.43 9.31
CA VAL A 49 2.29 6.24 9.95
C VAL A 49 2.24 5.10 8.95
N VAL A 50 3.26 4.25 8.92
CA VAL A 50 3.27 3.04 8.10
C VAL A 50 3.41 1.80 8.97
N ASP A 51 2.55 0.82 8.73
CA ASP A 51 2.56 -0.49 9.37
C ASP A 51 2.74 -1.57 8.30
N ILE A 52 3.62 -2.54 8.56
CA ILE A 52 3.97 -3.63 7.67
C ILE A 52 3.69 -4.94 8.41
N THR A 53 2.77 -5.75 7.86
CA THR A 53 2.32 -6.99 8.49
C THR A 53 2.31 -8.13 7.48
N GLY A 54 2.56 -9.35 7.96
CA GLY A 54 2.46 -10.56 7.15
C GLY A 54 1.22 -11.36 7.51
N GLY A 55 0.64 -12.06 6.54
CA GLY A 55 -0.54 -12.88 6.75
C GLY A 55 -0.64 -14.07 5.80
N ARG A 56 -1.68 -14.87 6.03
CA ARG A 56 -2.02 -16.07 5.27
C ARG A 56 -3.52 -16.18 5.06
N HIS A 57 -3.93 -16.78 3.95
CA HIS A 57 -5.33 -16.91 3.53
C HIS A 57 -6.03 -15.55 3.50
N GLY A 58 -5.42 -14.59 2.79
CA GLY A 58 -5.98 -13.27 2.63
C GLY A 58 -7.24 -13.30 1.77
N TYR A 59 -8.16 -12.38 2.03
CA TYR A 59 -9.30 -12.11 1.18
C TYR A 59 -9.47 -10.59 1.11
N TYR A 60 -9.32 -10.05 -0.09
CA TYR A 60 -9.45 -8.63 -0.39
C TYR A 60 -10.56 -8.44 -1.38
N SER A 61 -11.42 -7.46 -1.12
CA SER A 61 -12.37 -6.99 -2.10
C SER A 61 -12.37 -5.47 -2.11
N ALA A 62 -12.63 -4.91 -3.28
CA ALA A 62 -12.71 -3.47 -3.47
C ALA A 62 -13.56 -3.15 -4.71
N GLU A 63 -14.09 -1.95 -4.74
CA GLU A 63 -14.75 -1.37 -5.91
C GLU A 63 -13.67 -1.00 -6.95
N GLY A 64 -13.70 -1.68 -8.09
CA GLY A 64 -12.93 -1.36 -9.29
C GLY A 64 -13.67 -0.39 -10.21
N ASP A 65 -13.19 -0.32 -11.45
CA ASP A 65 -13.71 0.64 -12.43
C ASP A 65 -15.22 0.49 -12.65
N GLY A 66 -15.92 1.63 -12.66
CA GLY A 66 -17.36 1.69 -12.92
C GLY A 66 -18.23 1.00 -11.87
N GLY A 67 -17.73 0.85 -10.63
CA GLY A 67 -18.47 0.19 -9.55
C GLY A 67 -18.39 -1.34 -9.57
N SER A 68 -17.49 -1.91 -10.38
CA SER A 68 -17.31 -3.37 -10.46
C SER A 68 -16.71 -3.93 -9.18
N LEU A 69 -17.10 -5.13 -8.78
CA LEU A 69 -16.48 -5.80 -7.62
C LEU A 69 -15.19 -6.49 -8.08
N TRP A 70 -14.08 -6.10 -7.47
CA TRP A 70 -12.80 -6.80 -7.57
C TRP A 70 -12.58 -7.64 -6.32
N GLU A 71 -12.06 -8.86 -6.50
CA GLU A 71 -11.77 -9.81 -5.41
C GLU A 71 -10.41 -10.45 -5.64
N TRP A 72 -9.69 -10.72 -4.55
CA TRP A 72 -8.38 -11.36 -4.59
C TRP A 72 -8.09 -12.16 -3.32
N GLU A 73 -7.61 -13.39 -3.50
CA GLU A 73 -7.32 -14.35 -2.43
C GLU A 73 -5.86 -14.83 -2.45
N PRO A 74 -4.92 -14.05 -1.88
CA PRO A 74 -3.53 -14.50 -1.78
C PRO A 74 -3.36 -15.52 -0.63
N GLU A 75 -2.68 -16.63 -0.91
CA GLU A 75 -2.38 -17.67 0.10
C GLU A 75 -1.45 -17.15 1.20
N THR A 76 -0.43 -16.38 0.83
CA THR A 76 0.52 -15.68 1.70
C THR A 76 0.61 -14.24 1.21
N TYR A 77 0.76 -13.28 2.12
CA TYR A 77 0.84 -11.89 1.74
C TYR A 77 1.59 -11.03 2.75
N VAL A 78 2.01 -9.86 2.29
CA VAL A 78 2.44 -8.73 3.13
C VAL A 78 1.56 -7.53 2.84
N ASP A 79 1.00 -6.95 3.90
CA ASP A 79 0.27 -5.69 3.85
C ASP A 79 1.16 -4.54 4.33
N VAL A 80 1.16 -3.46 3.56
CA VAL A 80 1.77 -2.17 3.91
C VAL A 80 0.64 -1.15 4.00
N SER A 81 0.26 -0.81 5.23
CA SER A 81 -0.82 0.15 5.52
C SER A 81 -0.24 1.51 5.86
N PHE A 82 -0.71 2.55 5.16
CA PHE A 82 -0.36 3.95 5.35
C PHE A 82 -1.54 4.67 5.99
N TYR A 83 -1.37 5.13 7.23
CA TYR A 83 -2.39 5.87 7.97
C TYR A 83 -2.11 7.37 7.94
N MET A 84 -2.97 8.13 7.28
CA MET A 84 -2.84 9.58 7.08
C MET A 84 -3.93 10.35 7.79
N ARG A 85 -3.62 11.57 8.22
CA ARG A 85 -4.63 12.53 8.66
C ARG A 85 -5.18 13.30 7.44
N LYS A 86 -6.47 13.62 7.46
CA LYS A 86 -7.14 14.31 6.32
C LYS A 86 -6.55 15.68 5.99
N ASP A 87 -6.02 16.38 6.98
CA ASP A 87 -5.42 17.72 6.86
C ASP A 87 -4.05 17.73 6.17
N THR A 88 -3.33 16.61 6.22
CA THR A 88 -1.99 16.45 5.62
C THR A 88 -2.00 15.54 4.40
N LEU A 89 -3.16 14.98 4.06
CA LEU A 89 -3.36 13.99 3.02
C LEU A 89 -2.91 14.48 1.63
N VAL A 90 -3.44 15.63 1.19
CA VAL A 90 -3.24 16.11 -0.19
C VAL A 90 -1.83 16.65 -0.39
N ASP A 91 -1.40 17.52 0.52
CA ASP A 91 -0.16 18.29 0.35
C ASP A 91 1.10 17.47 0.65
N LYS A 92 0.98 16.37 1.41
CA LYS A 92 2.14 15.64 1.94
C LYS A 92 1.97 14.13 1.88
N GLY A 93 0.93 13.60 2.51
CA GLY A 93 0.74 12.16 2.72
C GLY A 93 0.69 11.37 1.41
N LYS A 94 -0.17 11.79 0.49
CA LYS A 94 -0.43 11.07 -0.75
C LYS A 94 0.78 11.05 -1.70
N PRO A 95 1.45 12.18 -2.02
CA PRO A 95 2.68 12.15 -2.82
C PRO A 95 3.78 11.23 -2.25
N HIS A 96 4.05 11.30 -0.95
CA HIS A 96 5.08 10.46 -0.33
C HIS A 96 4.70 8.98 -0.27
N MET A 97 3.41 8.68 -0.05
CA MET A 97 2.91 7.31 -0.08
C MET A 97 3.02 6.73 -1.49
N LEU A 98 2.60 7.46 -2.53
CA LEU A 98 2.71 6.98 -3.90
C LEU A 98 4.17 6.76 -4.31
N ALA A 99 5.09 7.65 -3.91
CA ALA A 99 6.53 7.47 -4.11
C ALA A 99 7.06 6.22 -3.39
N THR A 100 6.54 5.92 -2.19
CA THR A 100 6.92 4.73 -1.43
C THR A 100 6.37 3.46 -2.07
N VAL A 101 5.10 3.47 -2.49
CA VAL A 101 4.47 2.35 -3.22
C VAL A 101 5.25 2.07 -4.51
N ALA A 102 5.57 3.10 -5.29
CA ALA A 102 6.36 2.93 -6.51
C ALA A 102 7.75 2.34 -6.23
N ARG A 103 8.43 2.77 -5.15
CA ARG A 103 9.71 2.19 -4.74
C ARG A 103 9.57 0.71 -4.39
N ILE A 104 8.53 0.33 -3.66
CA ILE A 104 8.25 -1.07 -3.34
C ILE A 104 8.03 -1.86 -4.62
N LEU A 105 7.17 -1.38 -5.51
CA LEU A 105 6.85 -2.05 -6.78
C LEU A 105 8.05 -2.11 -7.73
N ALA A 106 8.96 -1.14 -7.72
CA ALA A 106 10.20 -1.21 -8.49
C ALA A 106 11.21 -2.21 -7.91
N GLY A 107 11.25 -2.37 -6.58
CA GLY A 107 12.16 -3.29 -5.89
C GLY A 107 11.66 -4.73 -5.79
N ARG A 108 10.38 -4.99 -6.11
CA ARG A 108 9.67 -6.26 -5.89
C ARG A 108 8.98 -6.71 -7.18
N THR A 109 8.72 -8.01 -7.34
CA THR A 109 8.10 -8.55 -8.56
C THR A 109 6.74 -9.22 -8.32
N GLU A 110 6.33 -9.32 -7.06
CA GLU A 110 5.10 -10.00 -6.63
C GLU A 110 3.84 -9.33 -7.16
N ASP A 111 2.77 -10.10 -7.34
CA ASP A 111 1.47 -9.51 -7.63
C ASP A 111 1.06 -8.60 -6.47
N ALA A 112 0.43 -7.47 -6.79
CA ALA A 112 0.15 -6.43 -5.83
C ALA A 112 -1.21 -5.77 -6.06
N ALA A 113 -1.81 -5.24 -5.00
CA ALA A 113 -2.99 -4.40 -5.08
C ALA A 113 -2.90 -3.24 -4.09
N LEU A 114 -3.21 -2.03 -4.55
CA LEU A 114 -3.36 -0.84 -3.72
C LEU A 114 -4.85 -0.52 -3.57
N THR A 115 -5.30 -0.41 -2.33
CA THR A 115 -6.68 -0.05 -1.99
C THR A 115 -6.71 1.19 -1.09
N LEU A 116 -7.75 2.01 -1.25
CA LEU A 116 -8.06 3.16 -0.38
C LEU A 116 -9.21 2.75 0.54
N ASN A 117 -9.03 2.95 1.85
CA ASN A 117 -9.96 2.62 2.94
C ASN A 117 -10.53 1.19 2.90
N GLY A 118 -9.87 0.29 2.16
CA GLY A 118 -10.29 -1.10 1.98
C GLY A 118 -11.49 -1.29 1.05
N ASP A 119 -12.00 -0.25 0.39
CA ASP A 119 -13.21 -0.32 -0.42
C ASP A 119 -13.03 0.22 -1.85
N VAL A 120 -11.99 0.98 -2.14
CA VAL A 120 -11.71 1.50 -3.50
C VAL A 120 -10.40 0.92 -4.02
N LEU A 121 -10.46 0.22 -5.16
CA LEU A 121 -9.28 -0.28 -5.85
C LEU A 121 -8.62 0.88 -6.59
N MET A 122 -7.32 1.03 -6.39
CA MET A 122 -6.55 2.09 -7.03
C MET A 122 -5.59 1.53 -8.07
N LEU A 123 -4.89 0.45 -7.74
CA LEU A 123 -3.85 -0.07 -8.58
C LEU A 123 -3.74 -1.56 -8.39
N THR A 124 -3.50 -2.29 -9.48
CA THR A 124 -3.11 -3.69 -9.43
C THR A 124 -1.83 -3.91 -10.22
N ARG A 125 -1.03 -4.86 -9.76
CA ARG A 125 0.04 -5.49 -10.52
C ARG A 125 -0.26 -6.97 -10.60
N VAL A 126 -0.49 -7.48 -11.80
CA VAL A 126 -0.75 -8.91 -12.02
C VAL A 126 0.15 -9.40 -13.14
N ALA A 127 0.92 -10.45 -12.85
CA ALA A 127 1.93 -11.01 -13.77
C ALA A 127 2.86 -9.93 -14.35
N GLY A 128 3.28 -8.99 -13.50
CA GLY A 128 4.15 -7.87 -13.87
C GLY A 128 3.48 -6.74 -14.66
N THR A 129 2.18 -6.83 -14.96
CA THR A 129 1.43 -5.76 -15.64
C THR A 129 0.77 -4.85 -14.63
N MET A 130 1.08 -3.56 -14.71
CA MET A 130 0.47 -2.51 -13.89
C MET A 130 -0.83 -2.01 -14.51
N GLN A 131 -1.90 -1.92 -13.72
CA GLN A 131 -3.17 -1.34 -14.11
C GLN A 131 -3.66 -0.36 -13.03
N ASN A 132 -3.97 0.86 -13.44
CA ASN A 132 -4.61 1.86 -12.59
C ASN A 132 -6.13 1.73 -12.69
N HIS A 133 -6.82 1.97 -11.58
CA HIS A 133 -8.26 1.86 -11.41
C HIS A 133 -8.80 3.14 -10.75
N ASN A 134 -10.06 3.48 -11.01
CA ASN A 134 -10.76 4.61 -10.39
C ASN A 134 -9.97 5.94 -10.43
N THR A 135 -9.30 6.20 -11.57
CA THR A 135 -8.33 7.29 -11.71
C THR A 135 -8.93 8.66 -11.45
N ASP A 136 -10.21 8.88 -11.79
CA ASP A 136 -10.89 10.17 -11.66
C ASP A 136 -10.89 10.75 -10.23
N GLY A 137 -10.72 9.92 -9.21
CA GLY A 137 -10.77 10.34 -7.80
C GLY A 137 -9.40 10.55 -7.13
N TRP A 138 -8.32 9.97 -7.66
CA TRP A 138 -7.02 9.97 -6.98
C TRP A 138 -5.82 10.13 -7.90
N TYR A 139 -5.97 9.89 -9.19
CA TYR A 139 -4.87 9.97 -10.13
C TYR A 139 -4.56 11.42 -10.48
N ASP A 140 -3.27 11.71 -10.62
CA ASP A 140 -2.73 12.97 -11.12
C ASP A 140 -1.67 12.59 -12.16
N GLU A 141 -1.61 13.30 -13.28
CA GLU A 141 -0.62 13.03 -14.35
C GLU A 141 0.82 13.15 -13.83
N ASP A 142 1.06 13.93 -12.78
CA ASP A 142 2.38 13.98 -12.14
C ASP A 142 2.80 12.64 -11.50
N TYR A 143 1.86 11.73 -11.22
CA TYR A 143 2.15 10.40 -10.69
C TYR A 143 2.61 9.39 -11.73
N ASP A 144 2.34 9.61 -13.03
CA ASP A 144 2.88 8.75 -14.10
C ASP A 144 4.40 8.69 -14.05
N ARG A 145 5.04 9.84 -13.76
CA ARG A 145 6.50 9.96 -13.62
C ARG A 145 7.07 9.17 -12.45
N ILE A 146 6.23 8.82 -11.47
CA ILE A 146 6.64 8.06 -10.29
C ILE A 146 6.63 6.55 -10.59
N PHE A 147 5.63 6.07 -11.33
CA PHE A 147 5.50 4.65 -11.69
C PHE A 147 6.22 4.28 -13.00
N HIS A 148 6.55 5.28 -13.82
CA HIS A 148 7.30 5.15 -15.08
C HIS A 148 8.45 6.17 -15.15
N PRO A 149 9.56 5.95 -14.42
CA PRO A 149 10.75 6.80 -14.53
C PRO A 149 11.48 6.65 -15.88
#